data_AF-A0A257HQ46-F1
#
_entry.id   AF-A0A257HQ46-F1
#
_cell.length_a   1.000
_cell.length_b   1.000
_cell.length_c   1.000
_cell.angle_alpha   90.00
_cell.angle_beta   90.00
_cell.angle_gamma   90.00
#
_symmetry.space_group_name_H-M   'P 1'
#
loop_
_entity.id
_entity.type
_entity.pdbx_description
1 polymer ?
#
loop_
_entity_poly.entity_id
_entity_poly.type
_entity_poly.pdbx_seq_one_letter_code
_entity_poly.pdbx_strand_id
1 'polypeptide(L)'
;MGLVTSVIGIWVSYLSLKEAGLAKQAAQSADTAAQAARDSVRREDRKAKLLTKLTQLLSTSNTMWRNPGNLVEKEFEPMQIELRRELSNCANAAAGNYPDIQERLRNATITLDDLSESHVGDEEDVKDARKRLIQSIGNTISDIHGELELGTHDHG
;
A
#
# COMPACT_ATOMS: atom_id res chain seq x y z
N MET A 1 -9.04 47.49 -55.78
CA MET A 1 -9.26 47.40 -54.32
C MET A 1 -9.80 46.02 -53.84
N GLY A 2 -9.74 44.94 -54.63
CA GLY A 2 -10.30 43.62 -54.23
C GLY A 2 -9.29 42.55 -53.77
N LEU A 3 -8.00 42.72 -54.05
CA LEU A 3 -6.96 41.74 -53.70
C LEU A 3 -6.44 41.89 -52.26
N VAL A 4 -6.38 43.12 -51.74
CA VAL A 4 -5.84 43.40 -50.39
C VAL A 4 -6.78 42.90 -49.29
N THR A 5 -8.10 43.02 -49.49
CA THR A 5 -9.12 42.47 -48.57
C THR A 5 -9.12 40.94 -48.52
N SER A 6 -8.78 40.28 -49.63
CA SER A 6 -8.70 38.81 -49.69
C SER A 6 -7.50 38.23 -48.92
N VAL A 7 -6.33 38.87 -49.02
CA VAL A 7 -5.11 38.44 -48.29
C VAL A 7 -5.25 38.66 -46.79
N ILE A 8 -5.87 39.76 -46.36
CA ILE A 8 -6.14 40.04 -44.93
C ILE A 8 -7.09 38.99 -44.34
N GLY A 9 -8.15 38.60 -45.07
CA GLY A 9 -9.07 37.56 -44.62
C GLY A 9 -8.40 36.20 -44.42
N ILE A 10 -7.55 35.78 -45.35
CA ILE A 10 -6.80 34.52 -45.27
C ILE A 10 -5.81 34.53 -44.09
N TRP A 11 -5.14 35.65 -43.86
CA TRP A 11 -4.17 35.78 -42.77
C TRP A 11 -4.85 35.74 -41.39
N VAL A 12 -6.00 36.39 -41.24
CA VAL A 12 -6.81 36.33 -40.01
C VAL A 12 -7.31 34.91 -39.76
N SER A 13 -7.83 34.21 -40.78
CA SER A 13 -8.26 32.81 -40.64
C SER A 13 -7.10 31.87 -40.26
N TYR A 14 -5.91 32.08 -40.82
CA TYR A 14 -4.71 31.30 -40.46
C TYR A 14 -4.28 31.53 -39.01
N LEU A 15 -4.31 32.79 -38.54
CA LEU A 15 -3.99 33.13 -37.15
C LEU A 15 -4.95 32.45 -36.18
N SER A 16 -6.26 32.51 -36.46
CA SER A 16 -7.29 31.87 -35.63
C SER A 16 -7.19 30.34 -35.62
N LEU A 17 -6.82 29.71 -36.74
CA LEU A 17 -6.55 28.27 -36.80
C LEU A 17 -5.33 27.87 -35.95
N LYS A 18 -4.28 28.70 -35.94
CA LYS A 18 -3.08 28.48 -35.13
C LYS A 18 -3.38 28.64 -33.64
N GLU A 19 -4.13 29.66 -33.25
CA GLU A 19 -4.58 29.87 -31.87
C GLU A 19 -5.48 28.73 -31.38
N ALA A 20 -6.41 28.25 -32.21
CA ALA A 20 -7.25 27.10 -31.91
C ALA A 20 -6.43 25.80 -31.75
N GLY A 21 -5.38 25.62 -32.56
CA GLY A 21 -4.45 24.50 -32.44
C GLY A 21 -3.65 24.51 -31.13
N LEU A 22 -3.15 25.69 -30.73
CA LEU A 22 -2.45 25.88 -29.45
C LEU A 22 -3.38 25.69 -28.26
N ALA A 23 -4.62 26.20 -28.33
CA ALA A 23 -5.63 25.99 -27.29
C ALA A 23 -6.00 24.51 -27.14
N LYS A 24 -6.09 23.77 -28.25
CA LYS A 24 -6.34 22.31 -28.23
C LYS A 24 -5.19 21.54 -27.60
N GLN A 25 -3.93 21.87 -27.92
CA GLN A 25 -2.77 21.25 -27.28
C GLN A 25 -2.70 21.59 -25.78
N ALA A 26 -2.97 22.84 -25.41
CA ALA A 26 -3.03 23.25 -24.01
C ALA A 26 -4.11 22.47 -23.23
N ALA A 27 -5.31 22.33 -23.81
CA ALA A 27 -6.39 21.53 -23.21
C ALA A 27 -5.99 20.06 -23.03
N GLN A 28 -5.39 19.44 -24.05
CA GLN A 28 -4.92 18.05 -23.97
C GLN A 28 -3.82 17.86 -22.91
N SER A 29 -2.91 18.82 -22.79
CA SER A 29 -1.86 18.80 -21.77
C SER A 29 -2.44 18.95 -20.35
N ALA A 30 -3.44 19.81 -20.19
CA ALA A 30 -4.14 20.02 -18.93
C ALA A 30 -4.97 18.78 -18.53
N ASP A 31 -5.64 18.13 -19.48
CA ASP A 31 -6.36 16.87 -19.25
C ASP A 31 -5.41 15.75 -18.82
N THR A 32 -4.23 15.67 -19.45
CA THR A 32 -3.20 14.68 -19.09
C THR A 32 -2.65 14.93 -17.69
N ALA A 33 -2.35 16.19 -17.36
CA ALA A 33 -1.89 16.57 -16.02
C ALA A 33 -2.97 16.35 -14.96
N ALA A 34 -4.23 16.66 -15.26
CA ALA A 34 -5.36 16.41 -14.36
C ALA A 34 -5.58 14.92 -14.14
N GLN A 35 -5.42 14.09 -15.16
CA GLN A 35 -5.50 12.63 -15.03
C GLN A 35 -4.35 12.09 -14.17
N ALA A 36 -3.12 12.53 -14.43
CA ALA A 36 -1.96 12.17 -13.61
C ALA A 36 -2.12 12.57 -12.14
N ALA A 37 -2.65 13.78 -11.87
CA ALA A 37 -2.94 14.23 -10.51
C ALA A 37 -4.00 13.36 -9.82
N ARG A 38 -5.09 13.00 -10.52
CA ARG A 38 -6.12 12.09 -9.98
C ARG A 38 -5.56 10.71 -9.66
N ASP A 39 -4.70 10.17 -10.53
CA ASP A 39 -4.09 8.87 -10.31
C ASP A 39 -3.05 8.90 -9.18
N SER A 40 -2.33 10.01 -9.01
CA SER A 40 -1.47 10.27 -7.85
C SER A 40 -2.26 10.26 -6.54
N VAL A 41 -3.36 11.02 -6.46
CA VAL A 41 -4.23 11.05 -5.26
C VAL A 41 -4.78 9.67 -4.93
N ARG A 42 -5.18 8.89 -5.94
CA ARG A 42 -5.65 7.50 -5.74
C ARG A 42 -4.57 6.58 -5.18
N ARG A 43 -3.32 6.74 -5.61
CA ARG A 43 -2.18 5.95 -5.06
C ARG A 43 -1.93 6.31 -3.61
N GLU A 44 -1.93 7.60 -3.27
CA GLU A 44 -1.77 8.06 -1.89
C GLU A 44 -2.91 7.59 -0.97
N ASP A 45 -4.16 7.61 -1.44
CA ASP A 45 -5.29 7.07 -0.68
C ASP A 45 -5.16 5.54 -0.44
N ARG A 46 -4.72 4.78 -1.46
CA ARG A 46 -4.45 3.34 -1.30
C ARG A 46 -3.33 3.07 -0.31
N LYS A 47 -2.26 3.87 -0.37
CA LYS A 47 -1.13 3.83 0.55
C LYS A 47 -1.57 4.10 1.99
N ALA A 48 -2.33 5.17 2.22
CA ALA A 48 -2.84 5.54 3.55
C ALA A 48 -3.75 4.44 4.14
N LYS A 49 -4.58 3.80 3.31
CA LYS A 49 -5.40 2.65 3.72
C LYS A 49 -4.56 1.44 4.10
N LEU A 50 -3.50 1.15 3.34
CA LEU A 50 -2.58 0.06 3.65
C LEU A 50 -1.80 0.34 4.94
N LEU A 51 -1.29 1.56 5.12
CA LEU A 51 -0.62 2.00 6.34
C LEU A 51 -1.53 1.85 7.55
N THR A 52 -2.78 2.33 7.48
CA THR A 52 -3.76 2.17 8.57
C THR A 52 -3.94 0.70 8.96
N LYS A 53 -4.06 -0.20 7.98
CA LYS A 53 -4.20 -1.64 8.22
C LYS A 53 -2.95 -2.24 8.85
N LEU A 54 -1.76 -1.88 8.38
CA LEU A 54 -0.49 -2.33 8.95
C LEU A 54 -0.27 -1.81 10.37
N THR A 55 -0.66 -0.57 10.67
CA THR A 55 -0.62 -0.02 12.02
C THR A 55 -1.55 -0.79 12.95
N GLN A 56 -2.77 -1.10 12.51
CA GLN A 56 -3.71 -1.92 13.28
C GLN A 56 -3.13 -3.32 13.52
N LEU A 57 -2.58 -3.96 12.48
CA LEU A 57 -1.93 -5.25 12.57
C LEU A 57 -0.72 -5.23 13.54
N LEU A 58 0.11 -4.19 13.48
CA LEU A 58 1.24 -4.00 14.39
C LEU A 58 0.76 -3.82 15.84
N SER A 59 -0.35 -3.12 16.06
CA SER A 59 -0.96 -2.96 17.38
C SER A 59 -1.49 -4.30 17.94
N THR A 60 -2.18 -5.09 17.10
CA THR A 60 -2.65 -6.44 17.48
C THR A 60 -1.48 -7.33 17.82
N SER A 61 -0.43 -7.33 16.98
CA SER A 61 0.81 -8.06 17.23
C SER A 61 1.43 -7.61 18.57
N ASN A 62 1.68 -6.31 18.77
CA ASN A 62 2.25 -5.81 20.03
C ASN A 62 1.44 -6.18 21.27
N THR A 63 0.12 -6.19 21.18
CA THR A 63 -0.78 -6.62 22.28
C THR A 63 -0.54 -8.09 22.63
N MET A 64 -0.34 -8.94 21.63
CA MET A 64 -0.04 -10.37 21.80
C MET A 64 1.27 -10.62 22.55
N TRP A 65 2.24 -9.72 22.45
CA TRP A 65 3.56 -9.90 23.06
C TRP A 65 3.67 -9.29 24.45
N ARG A 66 2.98 -8.17 24.68
CA ARG A 66 3.04 -7.44 25.94
C ARG A 66 2.38 -8.19 27.09
N ASN A 67 1.48 -9.13 26.80
CA ASN A 67 0.90 -10.02 27.79
C ASN A 67 1.46 -11.45 27.62
N PRO A 68 2.43 -11.86 28.45
CA PRO A 68 2.94 -13.23 28.45
C PRO A 68 1.84 -14.28 28.71
N GLY A 69 0.78 -13.90 29.45
CA GLY A 69 -0.40 -14.74 29.68
C GLY A 69 -1.17 -15.09 28.40
N ASN A 70 -1.07 -14.25 27.35
CA ASN A 70 -1.71 -14.47 26.06
C ASN A 70 -0.97 -15.51 25.20
N LEU A 71 0.21 -15.95 25.64
CA LEU A 71 0.99 -17.02 25.02
C LEU A 71 0.65 -18.41 25.60
N VAL A 72 -0.29 -18.47 26.56
CA VAL A 72 -0.88 -19.71 27.07
C VAL A 72 -1.96 -20.18 26.11
N GLU A 73 -2.03 -21.48 25.79
CA GLU A 73 -2.88 -22.06 24.73
C GLU A 73 -4.31 -21.53 24.69
N LYS A 74 -4.97 -21.35 25.84
CA LYS A 74 -6.37 -20.91 25.94
C LYS A 74 -6.63 -19.51 25.41
N GLU A 75 -5.67 -18.59 25.52
CA GLU A 75 -5.80 -17.21 25.05
C GLU A 75 -5.03 -16.97 23.74
N PHE A 76 -4.13 -17.90 23.39
CA PHE A 76 -3.29 -17.84 22.19
C PHE A 76 -4.07 -18.10 20.90
N GLU A 77 -4.92 -19.12 20.85
CA GLU A 77 -5.68 -19.50 19.66
C GLU A 77 -6.54 -18.36 19.10
N PRO A 78 -7.38 -17.68 19.92
CA PRO A 78 -8.19 -16.56 19.44
C PRO A 78 -7.35 -15.40 18.88
N MET A 79 -6.23 -15.06 19.52
CA MET A 79 -5.34 -14.00 19.05
C MET A 79 -4.58 -14.38 17.77
N GLN A 80 -4.19 -15.65 17.64
CA GLN A 80 -3.57 -16.16 16.42
C GLN A 80 -4.55 -16.10 15.23
N ILE A 81 -5.82 -16.43 15.46
CA ILE A 81 -6.88 -16.29 14.44
C ILE A 81 -7.05 -14.83 14.02
N GLU A 82 -7.09 -13.91 14.99
CA GLU A 82 -7.19 -12.47 14.71
C GLU A 82 -5.97 -11.97 13.91
N LEU A 83 -4.76 -12.35 14.32
CA LEU A 83 -3.52 -11.98 13.65
C LEU A 83 -3.47 -12.53 12.21
N ARG A 84 -3.86 -13.80 12.00
CA ARG A 84 -3.96 -14.45 10.68
C ARG A 84 -4.93 -13.69 9.78
N ARG A 85 -6.10 -13.32 10.31
CA ARG A 85 -7.12 -12.55 9.59
C ARG A 85 -6.58 -11.19 9.18
N GLU A 86 -5.96 -10.45 10.10
CA GLU A 86 -5.45 -9.11 9.79
C GLU A 86 -4.25 -9.14 8.84
N LEU A 87 -3.36 -10.13 8.93
CA LEU A 87 -2.30 -10.38 7.95
C LEU A 87 -2.88 -10.59 6.55
N SER A 88 -3.91 -11.44 6.44
CA SER A 88 -4.60 -11.70 5.17
C SER A 88 -5.30 -10.45 4.62
N ASN A 89 -5.93 -9.65 5.49
CA ASN A 89 -6.56 -8.38 5.12
C ASN A 89 -5.53 -7.36 4.59
N CYS A 90 -4.35 -7.29 5.21
CA CYS A 90 -3.25 -6.43 4.75
C CYS A 90 -2.69 -6.91 3.41
N ALA A 91 -2.46 -8.23 3.26
CA ALA A 91 -1.95 -8.82 2.02
C ALA A 91 -2.93 -8.58 0.84
N ASN A 92 -4.23 -8.69 1.09
CA ASN A 92 -5.25 -8.40 0.08
C ASN A 92 -5.34 -6.90 -0.25
N ALA A 93 -5.12 -6.01 0.72
CA ALA A 93 -5.06 -4.57 0.48
C ALA A 93 -3.82 -4.15 -0.31
N ALA A 94 -2.70 -4.85 -0.11
CA ALA A 94 -1.47 -4.65 -0.87
C ALA A 94 -1.57 -5.18 -2.32
N ALA A 95 -2.53 -6.06 -2.61
CA ALA A 95 -2.64 -6.76 -3.89
C ALA A 95 -2.70 -5.79 -5.08
N GLY A 96 -1.87 -6.09 -6.10
CA GLY A 96 -1.80 -5.34 -7.36
C GLY A 96 -1.15 -3.96 -7.29
N ASN A 97 -0.94 -3.40 -6.09
CA ASN A 97 -0.28 -2.10 -5.91
C ASN A 97 1.11 -2.24 -5.28
N TYR A 98 1.30 -3.25 -4.43
CA TYR A 98 2.54 -3.52 -3.72
C TYR A 98 2.79 -5.05 -3.68
N PRO A 99 3.18 -5.66 -4.81
CA PRO A 99 3.30 -7.12 -4.92
C PRO A 99 4.32 -7.71 -3.93
N ASP A 100 5.47 -7.05 -3.75
CA ASP A 100 6.52 -7.52 -2.82
C ASP A 100 6.03 -7.49 -1.36
N ILE A 101 5.28 -6.45 -0.99
CA ILE A 101 4.67 -6.33 0.35
C ILE A 101 3.59 -7.40 0.54
N GLN A 102 2.76 -7.64 -0.48
CA GLN A 102 1.76 -8.71 -0.46
C GLN A 102 2.41 -10.07 -0.23
N GLU A 103 3.53 -10.36 -0.90
CA GLU A 103 4.28 -11.61 -0.73
C GLU A 103 4.84 -11.73 0.69
N ARG A 104 5.48 -10.69 1.21
CA ARG A 104 6.02 -10.69 2.59
C ARG A 104 4.94 -10.91 3.64
N LEU A 105 3.77 -10.28 3.49
CA LEU A 105 2.63 -10.48 4.39
C LEU A 105 2.07 -11.91 4.29
N ARG A 106 2.02 -12.51 3.10
CA ARG A 106 1.63 -13.92 2.93
C ARG A 106 2.64 -14.87 3.59
N ASN A 107 3.93 -14.62 3.44
CA ASN A 107 4.97 -15.41 4.09
C ASN A 107 4.87 -15.31 5.61
N ALA A 108 4.55 -14.13 6.15
CA ALA A 108 4.26 -13.95 7.57
C ALA A 108 3.02 -14.74 8.03
N THR A 109 1.97 -14.85 7.20
CA THR A 109 0.82 -15.73 7.48
C THR A 109 1.23 -17.20 7.52
N ILE A 110 1.97 -17.69 6.53
CA ILE A 110 2.44 -19.09 6.49
C ILE A 110 3.28 -19.39 7.74
N THR A 111 4.18 -18.47 8.09
CA THR A 111 5.00 -18.57 9.29
C THR A 111 4.15 -18.67 10.57
N LEU A 112 3.05 -17.92 10.65
CA LEU A 112 2.10 -18.02 11.77
C LEU A 112 1.34 -19.36 11.78
N ASP A 113 1.09 -19.95 10.61
CA ASP A 113 0.36 -21.22 10.48
C ASP A 113 1.23 -22.41 10.90
N ASP A 114 2.49 -22.41 10.49
CA ASP A 114 3.49 -23.40 10.91
C ASP A 114 3.61 -23.45 12.46
N LEU A 115 3.44 -22.31 13.15
CA LEU A 115 3.44 -22.24 14.62
C LEU A 115 2.21 -22.87 15.29
N SER A 116 1.03 -22.77 14.68
CA SER A 116 -0.15 -23.47 15.20
C SER A 116 0.06 -24.98 15.16
N GLU A 117 0.75 -25.47 14.13
CA GLU A 117 0.89 -26.89 13.85
C GLU A 117 2.10 -27.54 14.55
N SER A 118 3.14 -26.75 14.83
CA SER A 118 4.36 -27.17 15.55
C SER A 118 4.06 -27.71 16.97
N HIS A 119 3.76 -29.00 17.05
CA HIS A 119 3.74 -29.80 18.28
C HIS A 119 5.14 -30.31 18.59
N VAL A 120 6.02 -29.51 19.20
CA VAL A 120 7.36 -29.99 19.55
C VAL A 120 7.80 -29.51 20.93
N GLY A 121 7.83 -30.44 21.90
CA GLY A 121 8.62 -30.31 23.13
C GLY A 121 7.90 -29.84 24.38
N ASP A 122 8.70 -29.58 25.42
CA ASP A 122 8.28 -29.04 26.72
C ASP A 122 7.50 -27.73 26.53
N GLU A 123 6.51 -27.47 27.41
CA GLU A 123 5.55 -26.37 27.26
C GLU A 123 6.25 -25.01 27.21
N GLU A 124 7.36 -24.86 27.92
CA GLU A 124 8.20 -23.65 27.92
C GLU A 124 8.97 -23.46 26.60
N ASP A 125 9.50 -24.52 26.00
CA ASP A 125 10.22 -24.45 24.73
C ASP A 125 9.27 -24.08 23.58
N VAL A 126 8.04 -24.59 23.60
CA VAL A 126 6.98 -24.24 22.64
C VAL A 126 6.58 -22.77 22.78
N LYS A 127 6.43 -22.28 24.02
CA LYS A 127 6.12 -20.86 24.28
C LYS A 127 7.24 -19.95 23.76
N ASP A 128 8.51 -20.29 24.00
CA ASP A 128 9.64 -19.49 23.53
C ASP A 128 9.78 -19.51 22.00
N ALA A 129 9.54 -20.66 21.36
CA ALA A 129 9.50 -20.76 19.89
C ALA A 129 8.37 -19.90 19.29
N ARG A 130 7.14 -19.99 19.83
CA ARG A 130 6.00 -19.16 19.41
C ARG A 130 6.29 -17.67 19.58
N LYS A 131 6.87 -17.29 20.73
CA LYS A 131 7.27 -15.91 21.01
C LYS A 131 8.30 -15.39 19.99
N ARG A 132 9.38 -16.13 19.73
CA ARG A 132 10.43 -15.70 18.78
C ARG A 132 9.89 -15.55 17.36
N LEU A 133 8.97 -16.42 16.95
CA LEU A 133 8.48 -16.38 15.58
C LEU A 133 7.41 -15.31 15.37
N ILE A 134 6.47 -15.14 16.31
CA ILE A 134 5.60 -13.96 16.35
C ILE A 134 6.46 -12.68 16.43
N GLN A 135 7.62 -12.76 17.10
CA GLN A 135 8.58 -11.68 17.15
C GLN A 135 9.11 -11.27 15.78
N SER A 136 9.56 -12.25 15.01
CA SER A 136 9.99 -12.08 13.63
C SER A 136 8.89 -11.49 12.74
N ILE A 137 7.65 -11.96 12.89
CA ILE A 137 6.49 -11.47 12.13
C ILE A 137 6.23 -9.98 12.43
N GLY A 138 6.20 -9.57 13.69
CA GLY A 138 5.98 -8.16 14.03
C GLY A 138 7.10 -7.24 13.56
N ASN A 139 8.36 -7.69 13.59
CA ASN A 139 9.48 -6.96 13.00
C ASN A 139 9.28 -6.78 11.49
N THR A 140 8.90 -7.86 10.79
CA THR A 140 8.61 -7.82 9.35
C THR A 140 7.50 -6.82 9.02
N ILE A 141 6.43 -6.77 9.83
CA ILE A 141 5.34 -5.79 9.66
C ILE A 141 5.85 -4.36 9.89
N SER A 142 6.68 -4.15 10.91
CA SER A 142 7.28 -2.84 11.21
C SER A 142 8.19 -2.36 10.08
N ASP A 143 8.98 -3.25 9.49
CA ASP A 143 9.85 -2.93 8.35
C ASP A 143 9.01 -2.50 7.13
N ILE A 144 7.95 -3.26 6.81
CA ILE A 144 7.01 -2.92 5.73
C ILE A 144 6.35 -1.55 5.98
N HIS A 145 5.94 -1.28 7.22
CA HIS A 145 5.36 0.00 7.60
C HIS A 145 6.36 1.15 7.36
N GLY A 146 7.60 0.99 7.81
CA GLY A 146 8.67 1.97 7.59
C GLY A 146 9.01 2.17 6.10
N GLU A 147 9.09 1.10 5.32
CA GLU A 147 9.31 1.17 3.86
C GLU A 147 8.20 1.96 3.16
N LEU A 148 6.94 1.75 3.57
CA LEU A 148 5.81 2.51 3.03
C LEU A 148 5.85 3.97 3.46
N GLU A 149 6.21 4.29 4.69
CA GLU A 149 6.35 5.69 5.13
C GLU A 149 7.47 6.42 4.36
N LEU A 150 8.63 5.78 4.18
CA LEU A 150 9.79 6.36 3.50
C LEU A 150 9.62 6.50 1.98
N GLY A 151 8.88 5.59 1.33
CA GLY A 151 8.57 5.69 -0.10
C GLY A 151 7.68 6.88 -0.50
N THR A 152 7.40 7.84 0.40
CA THR A 152 6.74 9.13 0.08
C THR A 152 7.71 10.19 -0.46
N HIS A 153 9.02 10.01 -0.29
CA HIS A 153 10.00 11.07 -0.55
C HIS A 153 10.68 11.01 -1.94
N ASP A 154 10.41 9.98 -2.74
CA ASP A 154 11.19 9.69 -3.97
C ASP A 154 10.48 10.11 -5.27
N HIS A 155 9.61 11.12 -5.20
CA HIS A 155 9.00 11.76 -6.37
C HIS A 155 9.32 13.25 -6.36
N GLY A 156 10.61 13.56 -6.57
CA GLY A 156 11.11 14.86 -7.03
C GLY A 156 11.21 14.91 -8.54
#